data_AF-A0A9Q7JZA7-F1
#
_entry.id   AF-A0A9Q7JZA7-F1
#
_cell.length_a   1.000
_cell.length_b   1.000
_cell.length_c   1.000
_cell.angle_alpha   90.00
_cell.angle_beta   90.00
_cell.angle_gamma   90.00
#
_symmetry.space_group_name_H-M   'P 1'
#
loop_
_entity.id
_entity.type
_entity.pdbx_description
1 polymer ?
#
loop_
_entity_poly.entity_id
_entity_poly.type
_entity_poly.pdbx_seq_one_letter_code
_entity_poly.pdbx_strand_id
1 'polypeptide(L)'
;MMKKTLIVIVLLGLSASATAGDAHVCHSPEYPVLESHNVNDSTVFTCGSGIKATLPELAKQGWKVVQMFDVSASTSLSDPSKNTAFSQLIIQKD
;
A
#
# COMPACT_ATOMS: atom_id res chain seq x y z
N MET A 1 -32.95 -56.28 -0.61
CA MET A 1 -32.37 -55.04 -1.21
C MET A 1 -32.91 -53.83 -0.46
N MET A 2 -32.17 -53.32 0.52
CA MET A 2 -32.49 -52.05 1.21
C MET A 2 -31.54 -50.97 0.70
N LYS A 3 -32.13 -49.92 0.13
CA LYS A 3 -31.46 -48.71 -0.35
C LYS A 3 -31.46 -47.68 0.79
N LYS A 4 -30.48 -46.75 0.70
CA LYS A 4 -30.46 -45.41 1.32
C LYS A 4 -30.01 -45.40 2.80
N THR A 5 -29.12 -44.53 3.27
CA THR A 5 -28.52 -43.31 2.72
C THR A 5 -27.21 -43.11 3.48
N LEU A 6 -26.10 -42.83 2.78
CA LEU A 6 -24.86 -42.39 3.41
C LEU A 6 -25.09 -41.00 4.01
N ILE A 7 -24.88 -40.88 5.32
CA ILE A 7 -24.93 -39.62 6.06
C ILE A 7 -23.74 -38.76 5.61
N VAL A 8 -24.05 -37.64 4.96
CA VAL A 8 -23.08 -36.59 4.59
C VAL A 8 -22.71 -35.83 5.86
N ILE A 9 -21.47 -35.98 6.31
CA ILE A 9 -20.92 -35.24 7.45
C ILE A 9 -20.69 -33.81 7.00
N VAL A 10 -21.38 -32.90 7.67
CA VAL A 10 -21.36 -31.45 7.48
C VAL A 10 -19.94 -30.91 7.76
N LEU A 11 -19.28 -30.36 6.73
CA LEU A 11 -18.14 -29.46 6.90
C LEU A 11 -18.66 -28.10 7.41
N LEU A 12 -18.79 -27.97 8.73
CA LEU A 12 -19.01 -26.68 9.38
C LEU A 12 -17.72 -25.87 9.23
N GLY A 13 -17.84 -24.78 8.47
CA GLY A 13 -16.74 -24.00 7.94
C GLY A 13 -15.74 -23.53 8.97
N LEU A 14 -14.46 -23.69 8.63
CA LEU A 14 -13.40 -22.83 9.13
C LEU A 14 -13.80 -21.40 8.79
N SER A 15 -14.44 -20.72 9.73
CA SER A 15 -14.58 -19.27 9.68
C SER A 15 -13.17 -18.73 9.92
N ALA A 16 -12.40 -18.56 8.85
CA ALA A 16 -11.17 -17.81 8.93
C ALA A 16 -11.56 -16.42 9.41
N SER A 17 -11.24 -16.10 10.66
CA SER A 17 -11.31 -14.74 11.18
C SER A 17 -10.39 -13.91 10.28
N ALA A 18 -10.95 -13.18 9.33
CA ALA A 18 -10.18 -12.19 8.59
C ALA A 18 -9.79 -11.12 9.62
N THR A 19 -8.54 -11.13 10.05
CA THR A 19 -7.96 -9.96 10.72
C THR A 19 -8.05 -8.83 9.71
N ALA A 20 -8.70 -7.73 10.08
CA ALA A 20 -8.65 -6.53 9.26
C ALA A 20 -7.20 -6.05 9.32
N GLY A 21 -6.42 -6.39 8.28
CA GLY A 21 -5.02 -5.99 8.18
C GLY A 21 -4.89 -4.46 8.22
N ASP A 22 -3.86 -3.97 8.90
CA ASP A 22 -3.59 -2.53 8.95
C ASP A 22 -3.18 -2.05 7.55
N ALA A 23 -3.70 -0.89 7.14
CA ALA A 23 -3.30 -0.25 5.89
C ALA A 23 -3.01 1.24 6.09
N HIS A 24 -1.96 1.73 5.44
CA HIS A 24 -1.55 3.13 5.50
C HIS A 24 -1.25 3.67 4.11
N VAL A 25 -1.64 4.93 3.90
CA VAL A 25 -1.17 5.74 2.76
C VAL A 25 0.14 6.39 3.16
N CYS A 26 1.12 6.32 2.27
CA CYS A 26 2.42 6.95 2.44
C CYS A 26 2.75 7.87 1.27
N HIS A 27 3.52 8.92 1.56
CA HIS A 27 3.96 9.92 0.60
C HIS A 27 5.48 10.03 0.61
N SER A 28 6.08 10.11 -0.57
CA SER A 28 7.47 10.57 -0.71
C SER A 28 7.57 12.08 -0.42
N PRO A 29 8.78 12.63 -0.30
CA PRO A 29 8.99 14.06 -0.46
C PRO A 29 8.50 14.53 -1.84
N GLU A 30 8.06 15.79 -1.92
CA GLU A 30 7.74 16.42 -3.20
C GLU A 30 8.99 16.62 -4.06
N TYR A 31 8.83 16.48 -5.37
CA TYR A 31 9.84 16.74 -6.38
C TYR A 31 9.28 17.57 -7.54
N PRO A 32 10.12 18.38 -8.24
CA PRO A 32 9.69 19.11 -9.41
C PRO A 32 9.27 18.17 -10.55
N VAL A 33 8.12 18.41 -11.18
CA VAL A 33 7.59 17.56 -12.27
C VAL A 33 8.50 17.53 -13.50
N LEU A 34 9.29 18.60 -13.70
CA LEU A 34 10.23 18.70 -14.83
C LEU A 34 11.52 17.89 -14.61
N GLU A 35 11.73 17.36 -13.40
CA GLU A 35 12.86 16.50 -13.09
C GLU A 35 12.43 15.04 -13.07
N SER A 36 13.25 14.16 -13.62
CA SER A 36 13.02 12.72 -13.53
C SER A 36 13.24 12.27 -12.08
N HIS A 37 12.16 11.96 -11.36
CA HIS A 37 12.25 11.33 -10.05
C HIS A 37 12.14 9.81 -10.18
N ASN A 38 13.07 9.11 -9.53
CA ASN A 38 12.99 7.67 -9.38
C ASN A 38 12.96 7.35 -7.89
N VAL A 39 11.86 6.76 -7.45
CA VAL A 39 11.78 6.11 -6.14
C VAL A 39 12.84 5.01 -6.09
N ASN A 40 13.61 4.99 -5.01
CA ASN A 40 14.65 4.01 -4.76
C ASN A 40 14.64 3.57 -3.29
N ASP A 41 15.51 2.63 -2.95
CA ASP A 41 15.59 2.05 -1.60
C ASP A 41 15.98 3.03 -0.50
N SER A 42 16.53 4.21 -0.84
CA SER A 42 16.83 5.27 0.13
C SER A 42 15.74 6.34 0.24
N THR A 43 14.68 6.24 -0.57
CA THR A 43 13.55 7.18 -0.53
C THR A 43 12.75 6.96 0.75
N VAL A 44 12.65 8.01 1.56
CA VAL A 44 11.95 7.95 2.85
C VAL A 44 10.49 8.33 2.65
N PHE A 45 9.60 7.40 2.96
CA PHE A 45 8.16 7.62 2.90
C PHE A 45 7.61 8.02 4.27
N THR A 46 6.67 8.96 4.27
CA THR A 46 5.90 9.32 5.46
C THR A 46 4.50 8.75 5.31
N CYS A 47 4.16 7.78 6.16
CA CYS A 47 2.88 7.11 6.18
C CYS A 47 1.96 7.68 7.27
N GLY A 48 0.67 7.34 7.18
CA GLY A 48 -0.28 7.50 8.28
C GLY A 48 0.26 6.94 9.60
N SER A 49 -0.27 7.45 10.72
CA SER A 49 0.14 7.05 12.08
C SER A 49 1.60 7.42 12.45
N GLY A 50 2.25 8.30 11.69
CA GLY A 50 3.59 8.82 12.01
C GLY A 50 4.75 7.90 11.63
N ILE A 51 4.48 6.83 10.87
CA ILE A 51 5.53 5.94 10.37
C ILE A 51 6.34 6.71 9.32
N LYS A 52 7.67 6.75 9.50
CA LYS A 52 8.58 7.34 8.52
C LYS A 52 9.73 6.36 8.26
N ALA A 53 9.75 5.76 7.08
CA ALA A 53 10.65 4.66 6.76
C ALA A 53 10.88 4.53 5.25
N THR A 54 12.00 3.90 4.89
CA THR A 54 12.28 3.47 3.50
C THR A 54 11.54 2.18 3.14
N LEU A 55 11.46 1.85 1.84
CA LEU A 55 10.86 0.59 1.38
C LEU A 55 11.48 -0.66 2.03
N PRO A 56 12.84 -0.80 2.12
CA PRO A 56 13.44 -1.93 2.83
C PRO A 56 13.10 -1.98 4.32
N GLU A 57 13.00 -0.83 5.00
CA GLU A 57 12.63 -0.78 6.41
C GLU A 57 11.16 -1.17 6.63
N LEU A 58 10.26 -0.72 5.76
CA LEU A 58 8.85 -1.12 5.78
C LEU A 58 8.72 -2.63 5.58
N ALA A 59 9.46 -3.21 4.62
CA ALA A 59 9.48 -4.65 4.37
C ALA A 59 9.99 -5.44 5.59
N LYS A 60 11.06 -4.97 6.26
CA LYS A 60 11.56 -5.59 7.50
C LYS A 60 10.53 -5.58 8.64
N GLN A 61 9.65 -4.59 8.67
CA GLN A 61 8.56 -4.48 9.64
C GLN A 61 7.33 -5.31 9.24
N GLY A 62 7.38 -6.05 8.13
CA GLY A 62 6.29 -6.89 7.64
C GLY A 62 5.24 -6.15 6.81
N TRP A 63 5.48 -4.89 6.43
CA TRP A 63 4.60 -4.16 5.51
C TRP A 63 4.82 -4.62 4.07
N LYS A 64 3.72 -4.70 3.31
CA LYS A 64 3.71 -5.00 1.87
C LYS A 64 3.21 -3.78 1.12
N VAL A 65 3.90 -3.36 0.08
CA VAL A 65 3.39 -2.35 -0.85
C VAL A 65 2.35 -3.01 -1.74
N VAL A 66 1.11 -2.52 -1.69
CA VAL A 66 0.00 -3.04 -2.51
C VAL A 66 -0.28 -2.15 -3.72
N GLN A 67 0.08 -0.87 -3.66
CA GLN A 67 -0.06 0.06 -4.77
C GLN A 67 0.97 1.18 -4.67
N MET A 68 1.43 1.69 -5.81
CA MET A 68 2.27 2.88 -5.92
C MET A 68 1.87 3.67 -7.18
N PHE A 69 1.76 4.99 -7.06
CA PHE A 69 1.46 5.90 -8.17
C PHE A 69 1.93 7.32 -7.83
N ASP A 70 2.21 8.12 -8.86
CA ASP A 70 2.58 9.52 -8.66
C ASP A 70 1.35 10.43 -8.65
N VAL A 71 1.38 11.45 -7.79
CA VAL A 71 0.32 12.44 -7.59
C VAL A 71 0.91 13.83 -7.78
N SER A 72 0.27 14.66 -8.59
CA SER A 72 0.63 16.08 -8.72
C SER A 72 0.15 16.86 -7.49
N ALA A 73 1.07 17.47 -6.74
CA ALA A 73 0.78 18.28 -5.55
C ALA A 73 0.43 19.72 -5.91
N SER A 74 1.15 20.31 -6.86
CA SER A 74 0.98 21.72 -7.25
C SER A 74 0.89 21.84 -8.76
N THR A 75 -0.16 22.54 -9.23
CA THR A 75 -0.42 22.81 -10.64
C THR A 75 -0.50 24.32 -10.87
N SER A 76 0.66 24.97 -10.87
CA SER A 76 0.81 26.34 -11.30
C SER A 76 0.66 26.44 -12.82
N LEU A 77 -0.48 26.98 -13.28
CA LEU A 77 -0.76 27.19 -14.70
C LEU A 77 0.10 28.30 -15.32
N SER A 78 0.56 29.25 -14.51
CA SER A 78 1.34 30.41 -14.98
C SER A 78 2.85 30.13 -15.07
N ASP A 79 3.33 29.14 -14.31
CA ASP A 79 4.74 28.74 -14.29
C ASP A 79 4.84 27.22 -14.04
N PRO A 80 4.97 26.41 -15.10
CA PRO A 80 5.00 24.95 -15.00
C PRO A 80 6.24 24.42 -14.29
N SER A 81 7.30 25.24 -14.15
CA SER A 81 8.52 24.85 -13.39
C SER A 81 8.26 24.78 -11.89
N LYS A 82 7.16 25.35 -11.42
CA LYS A 82 6.71 25.30 -10.02
C LYS A 82 5.78 24.13 -9.74
N ASN A 83 5.49 23.30 -10.73
CA ASN A 83 4.67 22.12 -10.52
C ASN A 83 5.47 21.06 -9.77
N THR A 84 4.87 20.55 -8.70
CA THR A 84 5.45 19.49 -7.88
C THR A 84 4.58 18.24 -7.95
N ALA A 85 5.22 17.09 -7.78
CA ALA A 85 4.58 15.80 -7.61
C ALA A 85 5.22 15.06 -6.44
N PHE A 86 4.54 14.03 -5.95
CA PHE A 86 5.05 13.08 -4.98
C PHE A 86 4.58 11.68 -5.36
N SER A 87 5.35 10.66 -4.98
CA SER A 87 4.93 9.27 -5.10
C SER A 87 4.09 8.90 -3.88
N GLN A 88 2.88 8.42 -4.14
CA GLN A 88 1.99 7.86 -3.15
C GLN A 88 2.06 6.33 -3.22
N LEU A 89 2.15 5.69 -2.05
CA LEU A 89 2.03 4.25 -1.95
C LEU A 89 1.07 3.83 -0.85
N ILE A 90 0.47 2.67 -1.03
CA ILE A 90 -0.40 2.03 -0.04
C ILE A 90 0.37 0.83 0.49
N ILE A 91 0.57 0.78 1.81
CA ILE A 91 1.12 -0.38 2.50
C ILE A 91 0.04 -1.11 3.27
N GLN A 92 0.16 -2.43 3.34
CA GLN A 92 -0.71 -3.31 4.10
C GLN A 92 0.12 -4.29 4.94
N LYS A 93 -0.38 -4.65 6.11
CA LYS A 93 0.14 -5.74 6.95
C LYS A 93 -1.02 -6.65 7.34
N ASP A 94 -0.77 -7.95 7.33
CA ASP A 94 -1.75 -8.99 7.69
C ASP A 94 -1.83 -9.23 9.21
#